data_AF-A0A2N2LRQ9-F1
#
_entry.id   AF-A0A2N2LRQ9-F1
#
_cell.length_a   1.000
_cell.length_b   1.000
_cell.length_c   1.000
_cell.angle_alpha   90.00
_cell.angle_beta   90.00
_cell.angle_gamma   90.00
#
_symmetry.space_group_name_H-M   'P 1'
#
loop_
_entity.id
_entity.type
_entity.pdbx_description
1 polymer ?
#
loop_
_entity_poly.entity_id
_entity_poly.type
_entity_poly.pdbx_seq_one_letter_code
_entity_poly.pdbx_strand_id
1 'polypeptide(L)' 'PPLTTVHAPTDQVGSTAAQQLINQIRHEPVDAEILLPTEMIVRRSCGCSLAS' A
#
# COMPACT_ATOMS: atom_id res chain seq x y z
N PRO A 1 20.52 12.42 -2.79
CA PRO A 1 19.81 11.75 -3.93
C PRO A 1 18.37 11.42 -3.50
N PRO A 2 17.39 11.39 -4.41
CA PRO A 2 16.04 10.92 -4.08
C PRO A 2 16.07 9.52 -3.46
N LEU A 3 15.26 9.31 -2.42
CA LEU A 3 15.28 8.09 -1.61
C LEU A 3 14.57 6.93 -2.32
N THR A 4 15.21 5.76 -2.37
CA THR A 4 14.58 4.47 -2.64
C THR A 4 13.66 4.12 -1.47
N THR A 5 12.39 3.86 -1.75
CA THR A 5 11.37 3.63 -0.71
C THR A 5 10.48 2.47 -1.09
N VAL A 6 9.88 1.83 -0.09
CA VAL A 6 8.66 1.05 -0.33
C VAL A 6 7.50 2.04 -0.38
N HIS A 7 6.73 2.00 -1.46
CA HIS A 7 5.51 2.76 -1.62
C HIS A 7 4.36 1.98 -0.98
N ALA A 8 3.72 2.59 0.01
CA ALA A 8 2.47 2.12 0.58
C ALA A 8 1.30 2.74 -0.22
N PRO A 9 0.30 1.96 -0.63
CA PRO A 9 -0.84 2.46 -1.42
C PRO A 9 -1.88 3.16 -0.53
N THR A 10 -1.51 4.30 0.05
CA THR A 10 -2.31 4.99 1.09
C THR A 10 -3.68 5.47 0.59
N ASP A 11 -3.81 5.76 -0.69
CA ASP A 11 -5.08 6.06 -1.36
C ASP A 11 -6.03 4.85 -1.39
N GLN A 12 -5.50 3.67 -1.74
CA GLN A 12 -6.25 2.42 -1.70
C GLN A 12 -6.59 2.01 -0.27
N VAL A 13 -5.68 2.21 0.68
CA VAL A 13 -5.95 1.98 2.11
C VAL A 13 -7.15 2.82 2.55
N GLY A 14 -7.15 4.12 2.27
CA GLY A 14 -8.22 5.02 2.68
C GLY A 14 -9.58 4.67 2.06
N SER A 15 -9.62 4.46 0.74
CA SER A 15 -10.86 4.11 0.03
C SER A 15 -11.41 2.74 0.46
N THR A 16 -10.54 1.72 0.59
CA THR A 16 -10.91 0.38 1.05
C THR A 16 -11.43 0.43 2.49
N ALA A 17 -10.74 1.13 3.39
CA ALA A 17 -11.18 1.25 4.78
C ALA A 17 -12.54 1.96 4.90
N ALA A 18 -12.75 3.04 4.14
CA ALA A 18 -14.03 3.74 4.12
C ALA A 18 -15.17 2.83 3.64
N GLN A 19 -14.93 2.04 2.59
CA GLN A 19 -15.92 1.08 2.09
C GLN A 19 -16.22 0.00 3.13
N GLN A 20 -15.20 -0.55 3.80
CA GLN A 20 -15.38 -1.55 4.85
C GLN A 20 -16.19 -1.00 6.03
N LEU A 21 -15.95 0.26 6.42
CA LEU A 21 -16.74 0.92 7.46
C LEU A 21 -18.21 1.08 7.05
N ILE A 22 -18.48 1.48 5.80
CA ILE A 22 -19.85 1.59 5.28
C ILE A 22 -20.56 0.24 5.31
N ASN A 23 -19.88 -0.83 4.89
CA ASN A 23 -20.42 -2.19 4.90
C ASN A 23 -20.73 -2.64 6.34
N GLN A 24 -19.83 -2.37 7.29
CA GLN A 24 -20.07 -2.66 8.71
C GLN A 24 -21.29 -1.92 9.27
N ILE A 25 -21.45 -0.63 8.96
CA ILE A 25 -22.64 0.15 9.38
C ILE A 25 -23.92 -0.47 8.83
N ARG A 26 -23.87 -1.03 7.63
CA ARG A 26 -24.98 -1.75 6.97
C ARG A 26 -25.18 -3.18 7.47
N HIS A 27 -24.37 -3.64 8.42
CA HIS A 27 -24.36 -5.03 8.91
C HIS A 27 -24.08 -6.05 7.80
N GLU A 28 -23.33 -5.65 6.78
CA GLU A 28 -22.84 -6.53 5.73
C GLU A 28 -21.59 -7.27 6.20
N PRO A 29 -21.34 -8.52 5.74
CA PRO A 29 -20.10 -9.22 6.01
C PRO A 29 -18.89 -8.42 5.49
N VAL A 30 -17.84 -8.39 6.30
CA VAL A 30 -16.57 -7.74 5.97
C VAL A 30 -15.41 -8.66 6.26
N ASP A 31 -14.32 -8.51 5.51
CA ASP A 31 -13.09 -9.23 5.78
C ASP A 31 -12.41 -8.67 7.04
N ALA A 32 -11.91 -9.57 7.89
CA ALA A 32 -11.18 -9.17 9.10
C ALA A 32 -9.81 -8.54 8.79
N GLU A 33 -9.23 -8.89 7.64
CA GLU A 33 -7.96 -8.37 7.15
C GLU A 33 -7.99 -8.28 5.62
N ILE A 34 -7.42 -7.20 5.08
CA ILE A 34 -7.24 -6.99 3.65
C ILE A 34 -5.80 -6.58 3.43
N LEU A 35 -5.05 -7.42 2.71
CA LEU A 35 -3.66 -7.15 2.35
C LEU A 35 -3.62 -6.40 1.02
N LEU A 36 -3.13 -5.16 1.05
CA LEU A 36 -2.91 -4.34 -0.15
C LEU A 36 -1.45 -4.42 -0.58
N PRO A 37 -1.16 -4.44 -1.90
CA PRO A 37 0.19 -4.62 -2.41
C PRO A 37 1.07 -3.41 -2.10
N THR A 38 2.36 -3.65 -1.89
CA THR A 38 3.36 -2.59 -1.79
C THR A 38 4.37 -2.72 -2.92
N GLU A 39 5.00 -1.61 -3.29
CA GLU A 39 5.93 -1.58 -4.42
C GLU A 39 7.25 -0.93 -4.03
N MET A 40 8.37 -1.47 -4.50
CA MET A 40 9.67 -0.85 -4.31
C MET A 40 9.91 0.23 -5.37
N ILE A 41 10.04 1.47 -4.94
CA ILE A 41 10.40 2.61 -5.78
C ILE A 41 11.90 2.82 -5.72
N VAL A 42 12.62 2.27 -6.71
CA VAL A 42 14.08 2.38 -6.80
C VAL A 42 14.48 3.78 -7.26
N ARG A 43 15.38 4.41 -6.51
CA ARG A 43 16.03 5.68 -6.83
C ARG A 43 17.53 5.61 -6.55
N ARG A 44 18.25 6.72 -6.72
CA ARG A 44 19.72 6.76 -6.63
C ARG A 44 20.28 6.71 -5.21
N SER A 45 19.45 6.51 -4.18
CA SER A 45 19.95 6.38 -2.80
C SER A 45 20.28 4.95 -2.40
N CYS A 46 19.76 3.94 -3.11
CA CYS A 46 20.15 2.56 -2.87
C CYS A 46 21.40 2.26 -3.72
N GLY A 47 22.53 2.02 -3.05
CA GLY A 47 23.86 1.95 -3.65
C GLY A 47 24.15 0.71 -4.48
N CYS A 48 23.14 0.07 -5.08
CA CYS A 48 23.34 -1.08 -5.95
C CYS A 48 23.39 -0.60 -7.40
N SER A 49 24.59 -0.51 -7.98
CA SER A 49 24.73 -0.67 -9.43
C SER A 49 24.43 -2.13 -9.73
N LEU A 50 23.44 -2.43 -10.59
CA LEU A 50 23.24 -3.77 -11.13
C LEU A 50 24.61 -4.26 -11.62
N ALA A 51 25.22 -5.19 -10.88
CA ALA A 51 26.44 -5.84 -11.31
C ALA A 51 26.14 -6.44 -12.68
N SER A 52 26.89 -5.97 -13.68
CA SER A 52 26.76 -6.37 -15.08
C SER A 52 27.15 -7.83 -15.27
#